data_AF-A0A6L3VG44-F1
#
_entry.id   AF-A0A6L3VG44-F1
#
_cell.length_a   1.000
_cell.length_b   1.000
_cell.length_c   1.000
_cell.angle_alpha   90.00
_cell.angle_beta   90.00
_cell.angle_gamma   90.00
#
_symmetry.space_group_name_H-M   'P 1'
#
loop_
_entity.id
_entity.type
_entity.pdbx_description
1 polymer ?
#
loop_
_entity_poly.entity_id
_entity_poly.type
_entity_poly.pdbx_seq_one_letter_code
_entity_poly.pdbx_strand_id
1 'polypeptide(L)'
;MAALTGVPVRTIRFYCDEGILEPARSAGGHRRFDPPAVDRLRLVRRLRGLGLGLPAIAAVLAGDRSLGEAVAAERAALEAE
;
A
#
# COMPACT_ATOMS: atom_id res chain seq x y z
N MET A 1 -3.00 12.04 -9.56
CA MET A 1 -2.56 10.87 -8.75
C MET A 1 -1.04 10.70 -8.80
N ALA A 2 -0.43 10.23 -9.89
CA ALA A 2 1.03 10.02 -9.94
C ALA A 2 1.85 11.29 -9.61
N ALA A 3 1.45 12.44 -10.15
CA ALA A 3 2.07 13.73 -9.82
C ALA A 3 1.82 14.19 -8.36
N LEU A 4 0.74 13.73 -7.71
CA LEU A 4 0.38 14.13 -6.34
C LEU A 4 1.02 13.24 -5.28
N THR A 5 1.28 11.97 -5.62
CA THR A 5 1.82 10.97 -4.68
C THR A 5 3.29 10.65 -4.96
N GLY A 6 3.81 11.04 -6.13
CA GLY A 6 5.12 10.64 -6.63
C GLY A 6 5.20 9.14 -6.94
N VAL A 7 4.07 8.43 -6.97
CA VAL A 7 4.03 6.99 -7.24
C VAL A 7 3.78 6.78 -8.73
N PRO A 8 4.63 6.00 -9.44
CA PRO A 8 4.43 5.70 -10.86
C PRO A 8 3.07 5.05 -11.12
N VAL A 9 2.42 5.37 -12.24
CA VAL A 9 1.12 4.80 -12.62
C VAL A 9 1.15 3.27 -12.64
N ARG A 10 2.26 2.66 -13.09
CA ARG A 10 2.45 1.20 -13.07
C ARG A 10 2.34 0.62 -11.65
N THR A 11 2.97 1.27 -10.68
CA THR A 11 2.90 0.87 -9.26
C THR A 11 1.50 1.04 -8.69
N ILE A 12 0.79 2.12 -9.07
CA ILE A 12 -0.61 2.31 -8.66
C ILE A 12 -1.49 1.17 -9.21
N ARG A 13 -1.32 0.77 -10.47
CA ARG A 13 -2.08 -0.35 -11.06
C ARG A 13 -1.78 -1.65 -10.32
N PHE A 14 -0.51 -1.93 -10.09
CA PHE A 14 -0.07 -3.10 -9.33
C PHE A 14 -0.70 -3.13 -7.93
N TYR A 15 -0.73 -2.01 -7.19
CA TYR A 15 -1.40 -1.96 -5.89
C TYR A 15 -2.91 -2.18 -5.98
N CYS A 16 -3.57 -1.77 -7.06
CA CYS A 16 -4.98 -2.13 -7.24
C CYS A 16 -5.15 -3.62 -7.50
N ASP A 17 -4.26 -4.22 -8.28
CA ASP A 17 -4.36 -5.62 -8.66
C ASP A 17 -4.07 -6.54 -7.44
N GLU A 18 -3.20 -6.09 -6.53
CA GLU A 18 -2.91 -6.73 -5.23
C GLU A 18 -3.95 -6.40 -4.12
N GLY A 19 -5.02 -5.65 -4.43
CA GLY A 19 -6.03 -5.24 -3.43
C GLY A 19 -5.54 -4.20 -2.41
N ILE A 20 -4.31 -3.71 -2.55
CA ILE A 20 -3.69 -2.69 -1.70
C ILE A 20 -4.31 -1.32 -1.96
N LEU A 21 -4.92 -1.06 -3.11
CA LEU A 21 -5.56 0.22 -3.42
C LEU A 21 -6.86 0.02 -4.19
N GLU A 22 -7.99 0.29 -3.58
CA GLU A 22 -9.28 0.19 -4.27
C GLU A 22 -9.57 1.47 -5.06
N PRO A 23 -9.70 1.39 -6.40
CA PRO A 23 -10.11 2.53 -7.21
C PRO A 23 -11.63 2.67 -7.20
N ALA A 24 -12.13 3.89 -7.03
CA ALA A 24 -13.50 4.22 -7.40
C ALA A 24 -13.65 4.06 -8.93
N ARG A 25 -14.85 3.73 -9.41
CA ARG A 25 -15.13 3.63 -10.84
C ARG A 25 -16.00 4.80 -11.29
N SER A 26 -15.58 5.49 -12.35
CA SER A 26 -16.44 6.46 -13.03
C SER A 26 -17.60 5.75 -13.75
N ALA A 27 -18.66 6.48 -14.09
CA ALA A 27 -19.76 5.97 -14.92
C ALA A 27 -19.29 5.41 -16.28
N GLY A 28 -18.16 5.91 -16.82
CA GLY A 28 -17.54 5.39 -18.04
C GLY A 28 -16.49 4.29 -17.83
N GLY A 29 -16.43 3.64 -16.66
CA GLY A 29 -15.54 2.49 -16.39
C GLY A 29 -14.09 2.80 -16.00
N HIS A 30 -13.65 4.05 -16.13
CA HIS A 30 -12.30 4.48 -15.75
C HIS A 30 -12.08 4.42 -14.23
N ARG A 31 -10.86 4.01 -13.82
CA ARG A 31 -10.41 4.06 -12.41
C ARG A 31 -10.24 5.52 -11.98
N ARG A 32 -10.95 5.93 -10.93
CA ARG A 32 -10.80 7.21 -10.24
C ARG A 32 -10.20 6.97 -8.86
N PHE A 33 -9.50 7.98 -8.39
CA PHE A 33 -8.78 7.93 -7.13
C PHE A 33 -9.08 9.20 -6.36
N ASP A 34 -9.88 9.04 -5.32
CA ASP A 34 -10.31 10.11 -4.45
C ASP A 34 -9.24 10.39 -3.38
N PRO A 35 -9.36 11.47 -2.59
CA PRO A 35 -8.38 11.80 -1.54
C PRO A 35 -7.98 10.62 -0.63
N PRO A 36 -8.88 9.69 -0.23
CA PRO A 36 -8.49 8.51 0.55
C PRO A 36 -7.46 7.61 -0.13
N ALA A 37 -7.50 7.51 -1.47
CA ALA A 37 -6.53 6.75 -2.25
C ALA A 37 -5.14 7.39 -2.21
N VAL A 38 -5.07 8.72 -2.15
CA VAL A 38 -3.81 9.47 -2.01
C VAL A 38 -3.20 9.21 -0.63
N ASP A 39 -4.00 9.26 0.44
CA ASP A 39 -3.51 9.01 1.80
C ASP A 39 -3.08 7.56 2.00
N ARG A 40 -3.80 6.61 1.39
CA ARG A 40 -3.41 5.20 1.36
C ARG A 40 -2.07 5.00 0.66
N LEU A 41 -1.84 5.62 -0.50
CA LEU A 41 -0.53 5.57 -1.18
C LEU A 41 0.60 6.20 -0.36
N ARG A 42 0.34 7.32 0.33
CA ARG A 42 1.33 7.94 1.23
C ARG A 42 1.67 7.02 2.39
N LEU A 43 0.69 6.33 2.96
CA LEU A 43 0.91 5.35 4.02
C LEU A 43 1.75 4.18 3.53
N VAL A 44 1.39 3.55 2.40
CA VAL A 44 2.18 2.46 1.79
C VAL A 44 3.63 2.89 1.59
N ARG A 45 3.87 4.09 1.05
CA ARG A 45 5.22 4.61 0.81
C ARG A 45 6.02 4.81 2.10
N ARG A 46 5.39 5.30 3.18
CA ARG A 46 6.03 5.42 4.50
C ARG A 46 6.41 4.05 5.06
N LEU A 47 5.50 3.08 5.01
CA LEU A 47 5.74 1.73 5.51
C LEU A 47 6.85 1.02 4.72
N ARG A 48 6.89 1.18 3.40
CA ARG A 48 8.01 0.72 2.55
C ARG A 48 9.33 1.36 2.95
N GLY A 49 9.33 2.66 3.30
CA GLY A 49 10.51 3.37 3.79
C GLY A 49 11.01 2.88 5.15
N LEU A 50 10.16 2.21 5.94
CA LEU A 50 10.52 1.55 7.19
C LEU A 50 11.03 0.11 6.99
N GLY A 51 11.15 -0.35 5.73
CA GLY A 51 11.65 -1.68 5.41
C GLY A 51 10.57 -2.76 5.31
N LEU A 52 9.29 -2.45 5.53
CA LEU A 52 8.25 -3.47 5.44
C LEU A 52 8.08 -4.00 4.01
N GLY A 53 8.00 -5.33 3.91
CA GLY A 53 7.56 -6.03 2.71
C GLY A 53 6.13 -5.64 2.30
N LEU A 54 5.83 -5.71 1.01
CA LEU A 54 4.49 -5.41 0.50
C LEU A 54 3.39 -6.34 1.07
N PRO A 55 3.62 -7.65 1.28
CA PRO A 55 2.63 -8.52 1.90
C PRO A 55 2.29 -8.11 3.33
N ALA A 56 3.30 -7.72 4.12
CA ALA A 56 3.10 -7.22 5.48
C ALA A 56 2.29 -5.90 5.48
N ILE A 57 2.58 -5.01 4.54
CA ILE A 57 1.83 -3.76 4.36
C ILE A 57 0.36 -4.05 3.99
N ALA A 58 0.10 -5.02 3.11
CA ALA A 58 -1.26 -5.39 2.73
C ALA A 58 -2.06 -5.88 3.96
N ALA A 59 -1.47 -6.77 4.78
CA ALA A 59 -2.09 -7.26 6.00
C ALA A 59 -2.38 -6.14 7.02
N VAL A 60 -1.45 -5.18 7.17
CA VAL A 60 -1.68 -4.01 8.04
C VAL A 60 -2.81 -3.13 7.54
N LEU A 61 -2.92 -2.93 6.22
CA LEU A 61 -3.98 -2.11 5.63
C LEU A 61 -5.34 -2.80 5.59
N ALA A 62 -5.37 -4.13 5.62
CA ALA A 62 -6.59 -4.93 5.75
C ALA A 62 -7.10 -4.99 7.19
N GLY A 63 -6.24 -4.67 8.17
CA GLY A 63 -6.55 -4.81 9.59
C GLY A 63 -6.29 -6.22 10.14
N ASP A 64 -5.76 -7.12 9.31
CA ASP A 64 -5.41 -8.50 9.69
C ASP A 64 -4.23 -8.56 10.66
N ARG A 65 -3.40 -7.50 10.67
CA ARG A 65 -2.22 -7.40 11.52
C ARG A 65 -2.01 -5.95 11.97
N SER A 66 -1.60 -5.74 13.21
CA SER A 66 -1.18 -4.42 13.67
C SER A 66 0.17 -3.99 13.06
N LEU A 67 0.42 -2.69 12.99
CA LEU A 67 1.73 -2.19 12.54
C LEU A 67 2.89 -2.72 13.40
N GLY A 68 2.67 -2.86 14.71
CA GLY A 68 3.68 -3.39 15.63
C GLY A 68 4.04 -4.84 15.32
N GLU A 69 3.04 -5.70 15.11
CA GLU A 69 3.25 -7.10 14.73
C GLU A 69 3.93 -7.23 13.36
N ALA A 70 3.61 -6.35 12.42
CA ALA A 70 4.24 -6.37 11.09
C ALA A 70 5.72 -5.99 11.17
N VAL A 71 6.08 -4.98 11.97
CA VAL A 71 7.48 -4.58 12.20
C VAL A 71 8.25 -5.65 12.99
N ALA A 72 7.62 -6.25 14.01
CA ALA A 72 8.25 -7.32 14.79
C ALA A 72 8.54 -8.56 13.92
N ALA A 73 7.59 -8.95 13.05
CA ALA A 73 7.78 -10.06 12.13
C ALA A 73 8.92 -9.79 11.13
N GLU A 74 9.04 -8.56 10.62
CA GLU A 74 10.13 -8.19 9.71
C GLU A 74 11.50 -8.26 10.41
N ARG A 75 11.60 -7.78 11.65
CA ARG A 75 12.83 -7.87 12.45
C ARG A 75 13.23 -9.32 12.72
N ALA A 76 12.28 -10.16 13.11
CA ALA A 76 12.53 -11.57 13.35
C ALA A 76 12.99 -12.30 12.08
N ALA A 77 12.47 -11.93 10.91
CA ALA A 77 12.90 -12.48 9.63
C ALA A 77 14.35 -12.07 9.30
N LEU A 78 14.74 -10.83 9.57
CA LEU A 78 16.12 -10.34 9.39
C LEU A 78 17.13 -11.00 10.35
N GLU A 79 16.71 -11.33 11.57
CA GLU A 79 17.56 -12.02 12.56
C GLU A 79 17.72 -13.52 12.27
N ALA A 80 16.82 -14.10 11.47
CA ALA A 80 16.84 -15.51 11.10
C ALA A 80 17.72 -15.82 9.86
N GLU A 81 18.34 -14.79 9.28
CA GLU A 81 19.17 -14.83 8.06
C GLU A 81 20.65 -14.61 8.39
#